data_AF-A0A9J7HJA0-F1
#
_entry.id   AF-A0A9J7HJA0-F1
#
_cell.length_a   1.000
_cell.length_b   1.000
_cell.length_c   1.000
_cell.angle_alpha   90.00
_cell.angle_beta   90.00
_cell.angle_gamma   90.00
#
_symmetry.space_group_name_H-M   'P 1'
#
loop_
_entity.id
_entity.type
_entity.pdbx_description
1 polymer ?
#
loop_
_entity_poly.entity_id
_entity_poly.type
_entity_poly.pdbx_seq_one_letter_code
_entity_poly.pdbx_strand_id
1 'polypeptide(L)'
;MSRKDEFGRELQVDAKKSTRKLYQLEEVLQLTPGRFESAISEAPVLSKFSEQVGKYMGALLNSYGGIVRWGVTRTGLAKVKVIGTHCDRKMEDEYKVVVDCVAKSFSPRIDPSLYRLDFVQILRKSTNQPFREIRVIELRVQAGQELLYMDQEQRVRVVNGSTLYGPLIPQEIKRLVLKKYRKV
;
A
#
# COMPACT_ATOMS: atom_id res chain seq x y z
N MET A 1 13.00 31.90 -22.58
CA MET A 1 12.88 32.07 -24.04
C MET A 1 12.11 30.87 -24.58
N SER A 2 10.83 31.06 -24.91
CA SER A 2 9.91 29.98 -25.29
C SER A 2 9.97 29.76 -26.80
N ARG A 3 10.29 28.52 -27.24
CA ARG A 3 10.21 28.14 -28.67
C ARG A 3 8.79 27.64 -28.95
N LYS A 4 8.11 28.26 -29.92
CA LYS A 4 6.79 27.87 -30.44
C LYS A 4 6.95 27.04 -31.72
N ASP A 5 6.03 26.12 -31.98
CA ASP A 5 5.92 25.38 -33.23
C ASP A 5 5.05 26.14 -34.26
N GLU A 6 5.07 25.69 -35.53
CA GLU A 6 4.43 26.35 -36.68
C GLU A 6 2.89 26.45 -36.61
N PHE A 7 2.25 25.96 -35.55
CA PHE A 7 0.81 26.07 -35.31
C PHE A 7 0.44 26.90 -34.07
N GLY A 8 1.40 27.59 -33.45
CA GLY A 8 1.14 28.56 -32.39
C GLY A 8 0.52 27.95 -31.13
N ARG A 9 0.66 26.63 -30.92
CA ARG A 9 0.17 25.99 -29.69
C ARG A 9 1.30 26.01 -28.67
N GLU A 10 1.03 26.62 -27.52
CA GLU A 10 1.91 26.49 -26.37
C GLU A 10 1.92 25.03 -25.95
N LEU A 11 3.10 24.39 -26.05
CA LEU A 11 3.39 23.13 -25.38
C LEU A 11 3.24 23.36 -23.86
N GLN A 12 2.04 23.13 -23.34
CA GLN A 12 1.82 22.94 -21.91
C GLN A 12 2.56 21.66 -21.52
N VAL A 13 3.78 21.83 -21.03
CA VAL A 13 4.47 20.81 -20.28
C VAL A 13 3.71 20.66 -18.96
N ASP A 14 2.78 19.70 -18.92
CA ASP A 14 2.09 19.25 -17.71
C ASP A 14 3.12 18.67 -16.73
N ALA A 15 3.83 19.56 -16.04
CA ALA A 15 4.59 19.22 -14.86
C ALA A 15 3.59 18.91 -13.74
N LYS A 16 3.09 17.67 -13.70
CA LYS A 16 2.50 17.08 -12.49
C LYS A 16 3.57 17.11 -11.40
N LYS A 17 3.66 18.22 -10.67
CA LYS A 17 4.36 18.31 -9.39
C LYS A 17 3.68 17.31 -8.47
N SER A 18 4.24 16.11 -8.39
CA SER A 18 3.91 15.14 -7.35
C SER A 18 4.32 15.77 -6.04
N THR A 19 3.39 16.43 -5.36
CA THR A 19 3.60 16.97 -4.01
C THR A 19 4.02 15.81 -3.13
N ARG A 20 5.30 15.76 -2.77
CA ARG A 20 5.86 14.67 -1.94
C ARG A 20 5.09 14.68 -0.62
N LYS A 21 4.39 13.58 -0.34
CA LYS A 21 3.67 13.39 0.92
C LYS A 21 4.68 13.45 2.07
N LEU A 22 4.41 14.27 3.07
CA LEU A 22 5.21 14.42 4.30
C LEU A 22 4.28 14.25 5.49
N TYR A 23 4.80 13.70 6.58
CA TYR A 23 4.10 13.61 7.86
C TYR A 23 4.87 14.36 8.94
N GLN A 24 4.16 14.81 9.97
CA GLN A 24 4.80 15.33 11.18
C GLN A 24 4.81 14.23 12.26
N LEU A 25 5.89 14.19 13.06
CA LEU A 25 5.95 13.26 14.19
C LEU A 25 4.79 13.54 15.16
N GLU A 26 4.14 12.47 15.63
CA GLU A 26 2.95 12.50 16.48
C GLU A 26 1.67 13.05 15.85
N GLU A 27 1.69 13.38 14.56
CA GLU A 27 0.49 13.78 13.83
C GLU A 27 -0.55 12.65 13.87
N VAL A 28 -1.81 13.04 14.02
CA VAL A 28 -2.93 12.09 13.99
C VAL A 28 -3.61 12.17 12.63
N LEU A 29 -3.48 11.10 11.85
CA LEU A 29 -4.09 10.97 10.54
C LEU A 29 -5.48 10.35 10.69
N GLN A 30 -6.44 10.89 9.95
CA GLN A 30 -7.75 10.26 9.79
C GLN A 30 -7.68 9.18 8.71
N LEU A 31 -8.20 7.99 9.02
CA LEU A 31 -8.33 6.91 8.05
C LEU A 31 -9.50 7.23 7.12
N THR A 32 -9.38 6.89 5.85
CA THR A 32 -10.42 7.14 4.85
C THR A 32 -11.61 6.24 5.15
N PRO A 33 -12.82 6.79 5.40
CA PRO A 33 -14.01 5.98 5.61
C PRO A 33 -14.26 5.04 4.43
N GLY A 34 -14.63 3.79 4.72
CA GLY A 34 -14.92 2.78 3.69
C GLY A 34 -13.70 2.18 2.98
N ARG A 35 -12.48 2.66 3.28
CA ARG A 35 -11.24 2.04 2.78
C ARG A 35 -10.63 1.14 3.84
N PHE A 36 -10.13 -0.03 3.43
CA PHE A 36 -9.34 -0.86 4.34
C PHE A 36 -8.01 -0.16 4.62
N GLU A 37 -7.74 0.10 5.90
CA GLU A 37 -6.48 0.67 6.34
C GLU A 37 -5.96 -0.09 7.57
N SER A 38 -4.79 -0.71 7.43
CA SER A 38 -4.09 -1.40 8.51
C SER A 38 -2.95 -0.54 9.06
N ALA A 39 -2.75 -0.62 10.37
CA ALA A 39 -1.78 0.17 11.13
C ALA A 39 -0.89 -0.78 11.91
N ILE A 40 0.41 -0.73 11.63
CA ILE A 40 1.45 -1.54 12.26
C ILE A 40 2.47 -0.57 12.85
N SER A 41 2.79 -0.74 14.12
CA SER A 41 3.61 0.21 14.87
C SER A 41 5.02 0.31 14.28
N GLU A 42 5.64 -0.81 13.95
CA GLU A 42 7.03 -0.86 13.50
C GLU A 42 7.17 -1.68 12.22
N ALA A 43 8.11 -1.29 11.36
CA ALA A 43 8.50 -2.12 10.23
C ALA A 43 9.21 -3.38 10.76
N PRO A 44 8.74 -4.58 10.39
CA PRO A 44 9.36 -5.81 10.86
C PRO A 44 10.61 -6.14 10.03
N VAL A 45 11.41 -7.10 10.49
CA VAL A 45 12.49 -7.69 9.68
C VAL A 45 11.99 -8.21 8.33
N LEU A 46 12.85 -8.26 7.31
CA LEU A 46 12.49 -8.55 5.91
C LEU A 46 11.66 -9.84 5.71
N SER A 47 11.97 -10.91 6.45
CA SER A 47 11.23 -12.19 6.35
C SER A 47 9.77 -12.01 6.78
N LYS A 48 9.55 -11.32 7.90
CA LYS A 48 8.21 -11.05 8.42
C LYS A 48 7.49 -9.98 7.59
N PHE A 49 8.23 -9.01 7.05
CA PHE A 49 7.70 -8.04 6.10
C PHE A 49 7.16 -8.74 4.85
N SER A 50 7.93 -9.66 4.26
CA SER A 50 7.51 -10.47 3.11
C SER A 50 6.22 -11.24 3.39
N GLU A 51 6.13 -11.93 4.53
CA GLU A 51 4.93 -12.66 4.95
C GLU A 51 3.71 -11.72 5.09
N GLN A 52 3.90 -10.55 5.71
CA GLN A 52 2.84 -9.56 5.88
C GLN A 52 2.40 -9.00 4.51
N VAL A 53 3.33 -8.63 3.64
CA VAL A 53 3.04 -8.12 2.29
C VAL A 53 2.21 -9.15 1.53
N GLY A 54 2.60 -10.43 1.51
CA GLY A 54 1.82 -11.46 0.82
C GLY A 54 0.39 -11.58 1.36
N LYS A 55 0.23 -11.62 2.68
CA LYS A 55 -1.09 -11.70 3.33
C LYS A 55 -1.98 -10.50 2.99
N TYR A 56 -1.46 -9.28 3.14
CA TYR A 56 -2.21 -8.07 2.86
C TYR A 56 -2.47 -7.88 1.37
N MET A 57 -1.45 -8.02 0.52
CA MET A 57 -1.58 -7.82 -0.93
C MET A 57 -2.64 -8.74 -1.53
N GLY A 58 -2.60 -10.05 -1.23
CA GLY A 58 -3.61 -11.00 -1.70
C GLY A 58 -5.02 -10.66 -1.21
N ALA A 59 -5.17 -10.32 0.07
CA ALA A 59 -6.47 -9.94 0.62
C ALA A 59 -7.04 -8.66 -0.01
N LEU A 60 -6.20 -7.65 -0.22
CA LEU A 60 -6.62 -6.36 -0.78
C LEU A 60 -6.99 -6.49 -2.26
N LEU A 61 -6.21 -7.24 -3.04
CA LEU A 61 -6.51 -7.53 -4.44
C LEU A 61 -7.83 -8.28 -4.60
N ASN A 62 -8.09 -9.28 -3.75
CA ASN A 62 -9.33 -10.05 -3.81
C ASN A 62 -10.55 -9.31 -3.23
N SER A 63 -10.36 -8.11 -2.69
CA SER A 63 -11.40 -7.32 -2.04
C SER A 63 -11.55 -5.95 -2.71
N TYR A 64 -11.51 -4.87 -1.94
CA TYR A 64 -11.75 -3.50 -2.41
C TYR A 64 -10.47 -2.63 -2.34
N GLY A 65 -9.29 -3.26 -2.33
CA GLY A 65 -8.03 -2.58 -2.12
C GLY A 65 -7.88 -2.00 -0.71
N GLY A 66 -6.82 -1.22 -0.50
CA GLY A 66 -6.58 -0.54 0.77
C GLY A 66 -5.16 -0.01 0.94
N ILE A 67 -4.79 0.27 2.19
CA ILE A 67 -3.46 0.74 2.59
C ILE A 67 -3.00 -0.04 3.82
N VAL A 68 -1.75 -0.47 3.81
CA VAL A 68 -1.05 -0.96 5.00
C VAL A 68 0.03 0.04 5.35
N ARG A 69 0.09 0.45 6.62
CA ARG A 69 1.10 1.38 7.12
C ARG A 69 1.93 0.77 8.22
N TRP A 70 3.25 0.91 8.10
CA TRP A 70 4.21 0.62 9.17
C TRP A 70 4.80 1.94 9.70
N GLY A 71 5.04 2.04 11.00
CA GLY A 71 5.44 3.30 11.64
C GLY A 71 4.25 4.14 12.12
N VAL A 72 3.08 3.52 12.33
CA VAL A 72 1.88 4.20 12.85
C VAL A 72 1.16 3.35 13.89
N THR A 73 0.60 3.99 14.90
CA THR A 73 -0.17 3.31 15.96
C THR A 73 -1.63 3.74 15.91
N ARG A 74 -2.56 2.78 16.02
CA ARG A 74 -3.99 3.07 16.05
C ARG A 74 -4.34 3.77 17.37
N THR A 75 -4.96 4.95 17.30
CA THR A 75 -5.38 5.76 18.46
C THR A 75 -6.90 5.89 18.58
N GLY A 76 -7.63 5.18 17.73
CA GLY A 76 -9.09 5.10 17.73
C GLY A 76 -9.58 4.24 16.56
N LEU A 77 -10.90 4.15 16.36
CA LEU A 77 -11.47 3.34 15.27
C LEU A 77 -11.03 3.80 13.88
N ALA A 78 -10.97 5.13 13.66
CA ALA A 78 -10.65 5.76 12.38
C ALA A 78 -9.44 6.72 12.46
N LYS A 79 -8.55 6.54 13.43
CA LYS A 79 -7.40 7.42 13.64
C LYS A 79 -6.11 6.63 13.88
N VAL A 80 -5.02 7.12 13.30
CA VAL A 80 -3.66 6.60 13.54
C VAL A 80 -2.72 7.74 13.88
N LYS A 81 -1.83 7.52 14.85
CA LYS A 81 -0.76 8.44 15.23
C LYS A 81 0.53 8.03 14.52
N VAL A 82 1.20 9.01 13.91
CA VAL A 82 2.51 8.82 13.28
C VAL A 82 3.58 8.71 14.37
N ILE A 83 4.24 7.56 14.43
CA ILE A 83 5.38 7.32 15.33
C ILE A 83 6.70 7.19 14.54
N GLY A 84 6.60 6.72 13.30
CA GLY A 84 7.73 6.40 12.45
C GLY A 84 8.37 5.07 12.80
N THR A 85 9.20 4.59 11.89
CA THR A 85 10.03 3.40 12.07
C THR A 85 11.39 3.65 11.44
N HIS A 86 12.42 2.99 11.96
CA HIS A 86 13.76 3.10 11.41
C HIS A 86 13.78 2.50 10.00
N CYS A 87 14.20 3.29 9.04
CA CYS A 87 14.29 2.91 7.64
C CYS A 87 15.30 3.84 6.95
N ASP A 88 16.51 3.31 6.75
CA ASP A 88 17.53 3.97 5.96
C ASP A 88 17.34 3.68 4.45
N ARG A 89 18.17 4.29 3.61
CA ARG A 89 18.06 4.12 2.15
C ARG A 89 18.28 2.68 1.70
N LYS A 90 19.12 1.92 2.40
CA LYS A 90 19.40 0.53 2.06
C LYS A 90 18.17 -0.33 2.33
N MET A 91 17.53 -0.15 3.50
CA MET A 91 16.27 -0.79 3.86
C MET A 91 15.15 -0.41 2.89
N GLU A 92 15.06 0.86 2.46
CA GLU A 92 14.06 1.27 1.46
C GLU A 92 14.16 0.41 0.18
N ASP A 93 15.37 0.17 -0.31
CA ASP A 93 15.59 -0.62 -1.51
C ASP A 93 15.36 -2.12 -1.28
N GLU A 94 15.76 -2.66 -0.12
CA GLU A 94 15.46 -4.04 0.28
C GLU A 94 13.95 -4.31 0.38
N TYR A 95 13.18 -3.40 0.99
CA TYR A 95 11.73 -3.51 1.09
C TYR A 95 11.05 -3.46 -0.29
N LYS A 96 11.51 -2.59 -1.21
CA LYS A 96 10.99 -2.57 -2.59
C LYS A 96 11.21 -3.90 -3.30
N VAL A 97 12.42 -4.44 -3.21
CA VAL A 97 12.74 -5.76 -3.81
C VAL A 97 11.84 -6.85 -3.22
N VAL A 98 11.62 -6.86 -1.90
CA VAL A 98 10.72 -7.82 -1.27
C VAL A 98 9.28 -7.68 -1.80
N VAL A 99 8.74 -6.46 -1.88
CA VAL A 99 7.39 -6.24 -2.42
C VAL A 99 7.30 -6.73 -3.86
N ASP A 100 8.27 -6.41 -4.71
CA ASP A 100 8.28 -6.83 -6.12
C ASP A 100 8.39 -8.35 -6.25
N CYS A 101 9.22 -9.00 -5.44
CA CYS A 101 9.36 -10.46 -5.42
C CYS A 101 8.06 -11.13 -4.99
N VAL A 102 7.42 -10.63 -3.93
CA VAL A 102 6.11 -11.12 -3.48
C VAL A 102 5.07 -10.91 -4.57
N ALA A 103 4.98 -9.74 -5.19
CA ALA A 103 4.00 -9.47 -6.24
C ALA A 103 4.17 -10.39 -7.46
N LYS A 104 5.42 -10.75 -7.81
CA LYS A 104 5.73 -11.68 -8.91
C LYS A 104 5.35 -13.13 -8.62
N SER A 105 5.20 -13.52 -7.35
CA SER A 105 4.87 -14.90 -6.97
C SER A 105 3.37 -15.21 -6.95
N PHE A 106 2.53 -14.18 -7.15
CA PHE A 106 1.08 -14.36 -7.24
C PHE A 106 0.63 -14.96 -8.58
N SER A 107 -0.48 -15.70 -8.52
CA SER A 107 -1.19 -16.23 -9.67
C SER A 107 -2.65 -15.75 -9.65
N PRO A 108 -3.13 -15.04 -10.70
CA PRO A 108 -2.39 -14.56 -11.86
C PRO A 108 -1.39 -13.47 -11.46
N ARG A 109 -0.47 -13.17 -12.39
CA ARG A 109 0.58 -12.16 -12.17
C ARG A 109 -0.06 -10.79 -11.87
N ILE A 110 0.43 -10.14 -10.82
CA ILE A 110 -0.06 -8.81 -10.43
C ILE A 110 0.54 -7.74 -11.35
N ASP A 111 -0.32 -6.89 -11.90
CA ASP A 111 0.12 -5.70 -12.64
C ASP A 111 0.77 -4.68 -11.69
N PRO A 112 1.97 -4.15 -12.00
CA PRO A 112 2.66 -3.18 -11.15
C PRO A 112 1.87 -1.89 -10.85
N SER A 113 0.87 -1.53 -11.66
CA SER A 113 -0.02 -0.39 -11.39
C SER A 113 -0.98 -0.62 -10.22
N LEU A 114 -1.21 -1.87 -9.83
CA LEU A 114 -2.13 -2.24 -8.75
C LEU A 114 -1.51 -2.08 -7.36
N TYR A 115 -0.21 -1.84 -7.25
CA TYR A 115 0.42 -1.57 -5.95
C TYR A 115 1.45 -0.46 -6.02
N ARG A 116 1.67 0.19 -4.87
CA ARG A 116 2.73 1.18 -4.69
C ARG A 116 3.26 1.11 -3.27
N LEU A 117 4.57 1.03 -3.13
CA LEU A 117 5.26 1.15 -1.86
C LEU A 117 5.87 2.56 -1.75
N ASP A 118 5.40 3.34 -0.78
CA ASP A 118 5.90 4.68 -0.52
C ASP A 118 6.62 4.74 0.83
N PHE A 119 7.73 5.49 0.87
CA PHE A 119 8.47 5.81 2.09
C PHE A 119 8.25 7.28 2.41
N VAL A 120 7.27 7.54 3.29
CA VAL A 120 6.85 8.88 3.65
C VAL A 120 7.82 9.46 4.68
N GLN A 121 8.38 10.62 4.36
CA GLN A 121 9.33 11.31 5.22
C GLN A 121 8.61 11.98 6.39
N ILE A 122 9.19 11.84 7.59
CA ILE A 122 8.64 12.43 8.82
C ILE A 122 9.44 13.68 9.17
N LEU A 123 8.73 14.74 9.51
CA LEU A 123 9.27 16.01 9.99
C LEU A 123 9.25 16.07 11.52
N ARG A 124 10.32 16.62 12.09
CA ARG A 124 10.41 16.94 13.52
C ARG A 124 9.39 18.04 13.85
N LYS A 125 8.63 17.84 14.92
CA LYS A 125 7.61 18.80 15.35
C LYS A 125 8.19 20.18 15.67
N SER A 126 9.38 20.23 16.29
CA SER A 126 10.02 21.46 16.74
C SER A 126 10.72 22.25 15.64
N THR A 127 11.40 21.59 14.70
CA THR A 127 12.26 22.25 13.70
C THR A 127 11.71 22.20 12.29
N ASN A 128 10.64 21.45 12.05
CA ASN A 128 10.10 21.14 10.73
C ASN A 128 11.12 20.54 9.75
N GLN A 129 12.25 20.05 10.27
CA GLN A 129 13.29 19.37 9.49
C GLN A 129 13.01 17.87 9.44
N PRO A 130 13.35 17.19 8.34
CA PRO A 130 13.12 15.77 8.22
C PRO A 130 14.03 14.94 9.11
N PHE A 131 13.50 13.81 9.61
CA PHE A 131 14.35 12.73 10.11
C PHE A 131 15.10 12.08 8.94
N ARG A 132 16.39 11.77 9.14
CA ARG A 132 17.21 11.12 8.11
C ARG A 132 16.76 9.69 7.85
N GLU A 133 16.55 8.92 8.91
CA GLU A 133 16.35 7.46 8.87
C GLU A 133 15.03 7.03 9.53
N ILE A 134 14.07 7.94 9.69
CA ILE A 134 12.74 7.61 10.19
C ILE A 134 11.71 7.88 9.11
N ARG A 135 10.88 6.88 8.81
CA ARG A 135 9.86 6.90 7.76
C ARG A 135 8.54 6.30 8.26
N VAL A 136 7.46 6.59 7.54
CA VAL A 136 6.27 5.72 7.50
C VAL A 136 6.30 4.96 6.18
N ILE A 137 6.21 3.64 6.23
CA ILE A 137 6.13 2.80 5.02
C ILE A 137 4.65 2.62 4.69
N GLU A 138 4.23 2.94 3.47
CA GLU A 138 2.86 2.75 3.00
C GLU A 138 2.82 1.81 1.81
N LEU A 139 2.22 0.63 1.97
CA LEU A 139 1.85 -0.23 0.86
C LEU A 139 0.41 0.06 0.49
N ARG A 140 0.20 0.67 -0.68
CA ARG A 140 -1.12 0.86 -1.27
C ARG A 140 -1.37 -0.25 -2.28
N VAL A 141 -2.52 -0.89 -2.18
CA VAL A 141 -2.94 -1.94 -3.11
C VAL A 141 -4.34 -1.61 -3.60
N GLN A 142 -4.56 -1.66 -4.90
CA GLN A 142 -5.85 -1.45 -5.53
C GLN A 142 -6.67 -2.74 -5.49
N ALA A 143 -7.97 -2.63 -5.75
CA ALA A 143 -8.78 -3.83 -6.01
C ALA A 143 -8.23 -4.50 -7.29
N GLY A 144 -8.09 -5.81 -7.24
CA GLY A 144 -7.58 -6.59 -8.36
C GLY A 144 -8.60 -6.61 -9.50
N GLN A 145 -8.08 -6.64 -10.73
CA GLN A 145 -8.90 -6.67 -11.94
C GLN A 145 -9.34 -8.10 -12.28
N GLU A 146 -8.57 -9.09 -11.82
CA GLU A 146 -8.86 -10.50 -12.05
C GLU A 146 -9.89 -11.05 -11.04
N LEU A 147 -10.48 -12.18 -11.42
CA LEU A 147 -11.49 -12.86 -10.61
C LEU A 147 -10.94 -13.26 -9.24
N LEU A 148 -9.71 -13.76 -9.21
CA LEU A 148 -9.07 -14.31 -8.02
C LEU A 148 -7.55 -14.16 -8.12
N TYR A 149 -6.91 -13.80 -7.01
CA TYR A 149 -5.46 -13.82 -6.84
C TYR A 149 -5.09 -14.81 -5.73
N MET A 150 -4.13 -15.66 -6.02
CA MET A 150 -3.58 -16.68 -5.13
C MET A 150 -2.11 -16.38 -4.86
N ASP A 151 -1.67 -16.52 -3.61
CA ASP A 151 -0.25 -16.44 -3.30
C ASP A 151 0.51 -17.68 -3.82
N GLN A 152 1.84 -17.69 -3.62
CA GLN A 152 2.72 -18.78 -4.05
C GLN A 152 2.35 -20.16 -3.47
N GLU A 153 1.62 -20.20 -2.35
CA GLU A 153 1.13 -21.42 -1.71
C GLU A 153 -0.32 -21.75 -2.12
N GLN A 154 -0.80 -21.13 -3.21
CA GLN A 154 -2.17 -21.23 -3.72
C GLN A 154 -3.25 -20.80 -2.73
N ARG A 155 -2.91 -19.95 -1.76
CA ARG A 155 -3.86 -19.48 -0.76
C ARG A 155 -4.57 -18.23 -1.25
N VAL A 156 -5.88 -18.22 -1.07
CA VAL A 156 -6.74 -17.05 -1.31
C VAL A 156 -7.04 -16.42 0.03
N ARG A 157 -6.83 -15.10 0.13
CA ARG A 157 -7.24 -14.31 1.30
C ARG A 157 -8.13 -13.17 0.83
N VAL A 158 -8.97 -12.67 1.74
CA VAL A 158 -9.84 -11.51 1.51
C VAL A 158 -9.85 -10.62 2.75
N VAL A 159 -10.40 -9.43 2.60
CA VAL A 159 -10.73 -8.55 3.71
C VAL A 159 -12.18 -8.82 4.12
N ASN A 160 -12.40 -9.09 5.41
CA ASN A 160 -13.72 -9.19 5.99
C ASN A 160 -13.89 -8.11 7.08
N GLY A 161 -14.74 -7.11 6.83
CA GLY A 161 -14.80 -5.93 7.68
C GLY A 161 -13.46 -5.22 7.74
N SER A 162 -12.86 -5.13 8.93
CA SER A 162 -11.56 -4.48 9.17
C SER A 162 -10.39 -5.44 9.35
N THR A 163 -10.57 -6.73 9.07
CA THR A 163 -9.54 -7.76 9.28
C THR A 163 -9.25 -8.58 8.04
N LEU A 164 -8.06 -9.18 8.00
CA LEU A 164 -7.71 -10.18 6.99
C LEU A 164 -8.39 -11.51 7.33
N TYR A 165 -8.93 -12.18 6.33
CA TYR A 165 -9.57 -13.47 6.46
C TYR A 165 -9.01 -14.47 5.43
N GLY A 166 -8.92 -15.73 5.84
CA GLY A 166 -8.43 -16.85 5.04
C GLY A 166 -7.16 -17.51 5.61
N PRO A 167 -6.60 -18.53 4.91
CA PRO A 167 -6.93 -18.93 3.54
C PRO A 167 -8.38 -19.41 3.39
N LEU A 168 -9.02 -19.04 2.28
CA LEU A 168 -10.40 -19.46 1.99
C LEU A 168 -10.46 -20.94 1.62
N ILE A 169 -11.51 -21.62 2.06
CA ILE A 169 -11.81 -22.98 1.62
C ILE A 169 -12.52 -22.99 0.25
N PRO A 170 -12.55 -24.12 -0.48
CA PRO A 170 -13.13 -24.18 -1.83
C PRO A 170 -14.57 -23.65 -1.94
N GLN A 171 -15.41 -23.91 -0.94
CA GLN A 171 -16.79 -23.42 -0.89
C GLN A 171 -16.85 -21.89 -0.78
N GLU A 172 -15.90 -21.27 -0.09
CA GLU A 172 -15.82 -19.82 0.06
C GLU A 172 -15.25 -19.16 -1.20
N ILE A 173 -14.25 -19.79 -1.84
CA ILE A 173 -13.74 -19.36 -3.14
C ILE A 173 -14.88 -19.36 -4.17
N LYS A 174 -15.67 -20.45 -4.23
CA LYS A 174 -16.86 -20.52 -5.10
C LYS A 174 -17.81 -19.35 -4.84
N ARG A 175 -18.12 -19.05 -3.57
CA ARG A 175 -18.99 -17.91 -3.21
C ARG A 175 -18.39 -16.56 -3.63
N LEU A 176 -17.09 -16.37 -3.42
CA LEU A 176 -16.36 -15.15 -3.81
C LEU A 176 -16.46 -14.91 -5.32
N VAL A 177 -16.17 -15.95 -6.10
CA VAL A 177 -16.25 -15.95 -7.57
C VAL A 177 -17.66 -15.59 -8.03
N LEU A 178 -18.68 -16.30 -7.53
CA LEU A 178 -20.09 -16.04 -7.90
C LEU A 178 -20.54 -14.62 -7.54
N LYS A 179 -20.06 -14.08 -6.40
CA LYS A 179 -20.36 -12.71 -5.98
C LYS A 179 -19.75 -11.68 -6.92
N LYS A 180 -18.55 -11.91 -7.47
CA LYS A 180 -17.92 -11.01 -8.45
C LYS A 180 -18.65 -11.04 -9.80
N TYR A 181 -19.03 -12.23 -10.30
CA TYR A 181 -19.79 -12.36 -11.55
C TYR A 181 -21.15 -11.65 -11.50
N ARG A 182 -21.87 -11.72 -10.37
CA ARG A 182 -23.18 -11.06 -10.22
C ARG A 182 -23.15 -9.53 -10.20
N LYS A 183 -21.96 -8.92 -10.13
CA LYS A 183 -21.77 -7.46 -10.11
C LYS A 183 -21.38 -6.87 -11.47
N VAL A 184 -21.11 -7.73 -12.46
CA VAL A 184 -20.91 -7.36 -13.87
C VAL A 184 -22.25 -7.42 -14.58
#